data_AF-A0A183DYE0-F1
#
_entry.id   AF-A0A183DYE0-F1
#
_cell.length_a   1.000
_cell.length_b   1.000
_cell.length_c   1.000
_cell.angle_alpha   90.00
_cell.angle_beta   90.00
_cell.angle_gamma   90.00
#
_symmetry.space_group_name_H-M   'P 1'
#
loop_
_entity.id
_entity.type
_entity.pdbx_description
1 polymer ?
#
loop_
_entity_poly.entity_id
_entity_poly.type
_entity_poly.pdbx_seq_one_letter_code
_entity_poly.pdbx_strand_id
1 'polypeptide(L)'
;MPTAWDTWNEKLRQLDAKLSAQLIQRTVALRRRVDELENEIGELRQAGTHDWNRSDSGILYKIFTEKRNFDDAEAICKSFHSQLAVIESQHKNDYIKDLLEETIPESKNEDKSLEEGEAWIGLKTGKIEMSSDEGSFSNFAEDQPVNGCATMNQSGKWAIRNCTEQRAFVCELQPEKNRVPAHSDSGNLKFLVKCCEHLSLFDDVYRK
;
A
#
# COMPACT_ATOMS: atom_id res chain seq x y z
N MET A 1 -43.23 -45.29 19.75
CA MET A 1 -43.70 -43.93 19.41
C MET A 1 -42.61 -42.96 19.85
N PRO A 2 -42.24 -41.95 19.05
CA PRO A 2 -41.24 -40.95 19.45
C PRO A 2 -41.68 -40.24 20.73
N THR A 3 -40.74 -39.97 21.64
CA THR A 3 -41.01 -39.18 22.84
C THR A 3 -41.13 -37.69 22.50
N ALA A 4 -41.67 -36.91 23.44
CA ALA A 4 -41.69 -35.45 23.32
C ALA A 4 -40.27 -34.86 23.21
N TRP A 5 -39.28 -35.49 23.84
CA TRP A 5 -37.86 -35.10 23.77
C TRP A 5 -37.25 -35.39 22.40
N ASP A 6 -37.53 -36.56 21.80
CA ASP A 6 -37.08 -36.90 20.44
C ASP A 6 -37.62 -35.88 19.42
N THR A 7 -38.89 -35.50 19.58
CA THR A 7 -39.54 -34.53 18.70
C THR A 7 -38.95 -33.12 18.87
N TRP A 8 -38.59 -32.72 20.10
CA TRP A 8 -37.97 -31.43 20.38
C TRP A 8 -36.54 -31.35 19.83
N ASN A 9 -35.74 -32.39 20.03
CA ASN A 9 -34.38 -32.46 19.48
C ASN A 9 -34.36 -32.43 17.96
N GLU A 10 -35.28 -33.14 17.31
CA GLU A 10 -35.38 -33.11 15.85
C GLU A 10 -35.71 -31.70 15.34
N LYS A 11 -36.64 -31.00 15.99
CA LYS A 11 -36.93 -29.59 15.66
C LYS A 11 -35.74 -28.67 15.89
N LEU A 12 -34.98 -28.88 16.97
CA LEU A 12 -33.77 -28.11 17.26
C LEU A 12 -32.70 -28.33 16.17
N ARG A 13 -32.47 -29.58 15.77
CA ARG A 13 -31.55 -29.94 14.66
C ARG A 13 -32.00 -29.31 13.34
N GLN A 14 -33.29 -29.33 13.04
CA GLN A 14 -33.84 -28.70 11.83
C GLN A 14 -33.68 -27.17 11.84
N LEU A 15 -33.91 -26.53 12.99
CA LEU A 15 -33.71 -25.08 13.15
C LEU A 15 -32.24 -24.70 13.00
N ASP A 16 -31.33 -25.44 13.63
CA ASP A 16 -29.89 -25.23 13.52
C ASP A 16 -29.39 -25.42 12.08
N ALA A 17 -29.80 -26.50 11.41
CA ALA A 17 -29.46 -26.75 10.02
C ALA A 17 -29.99 -25.65 9.09
N LYS A 18 -31.23 -25.18 9.31
CA LYS A 18 -31.82 -24.10 8.51
C LYS A 18 -31.10 -22.77 8.74
N LEU A 19 -30.79 -22.43 9.99
CA LEU A 19 -30.06 -21.22 10.34
C LEU A 19 -28.64 -21.24 9.76
N SER A 20 -27.95 -22.38 9.88
CA SER A 20 -26.61 -22.60 9.32
C SER A 20 -26.60 -22.48 7.81
N ALA A 21 -27.54 -23.13 7.11
CA ALA A 21 -27.68 -23.01 5.66
C ALA A 21 -27.95 -21.56 5.22
N GLN A 22 -28.82 -20.85 5.94
CA GLN A 22 -29.14 -19.46 5.66
C GLN A 22 -27.92 -18.53 5.90
N LEU A 23 -27.14 -18.78 6.95
CA LEU A 23 -25.91 -18.04 7.23
C LEU A 23 -24.86 -18.28 6.14
N ILE A 24 -24.63 -19.54 5.76
CA ILE A 24 -23.69 -19.90 4.68
C ILE A 24 -24.08 -19.21 3.37
N GLN A 25 -25.36 -19.26 3.00
CA GLN A 25 -25.84 -18.61 1.78
C GLN A 25 -25.57 -17.10 1.79
N ARG A 26 -25.83 -16.43 2.92
CA ARG A 26 -25.56 -14.99 3.08
C ARG A 26 -24.06 -14.68 3.01
N THR A 27 -23.23 -15.48 3.67
CA THR A 27 -21.77 -15.31 3.66
C THR A 27 -21.21 -15.48 2.25
N VAL A 28 -21.66 -16.50 1.50
CA VAL A 28 -21.23 -16.71 0.10
C VAL A 28 -21.66 -15.54 -0.79
N ALA A 29 -22.91 -15.06 -0.63
CA ALA A 29 -23.40 -13.92 -1.40
C ALA A 29 -22.64 -12.61 -1.07
N LEU A 30 -22.30 -12.39 0.19
CA LEU A 30 -21.50 -11.24 0.62
C LEU A 30 -20.07 -11.33 0.07
N ARG A 31 -19.42 -12.50 0.17
CA ARG A 31 -18.07 -12.70 -0.38
C ARG A 31 -18.04 -12.39 -1.87
N ARG A 32 -18.99 -12.93 -2.65
CA ARG A 32 -19.05 -12.66 -4.09
C ARG A 32 -19.12 -11.17 -4.41
N ARG A 33 -19.90 -10.41 -3.64
CA ARG A 33 -20.00 -8.95 -3.82
C ARG A 33 -18.69 -8.23 -3.45
N VAL A 34 -17.98 -8.71 -2.43
CA VAL A 34 -16.66 -8.20 -2.09
C VAL A 34 -15.69 -8.46 -3.24
N ASP A 35 -15.65 -9.69 -3.76
CA ASP A 35 -14.77 -10.06 -4.89
C ASP A 35 -15.07 -9.20 -6.15
N GLU A 36 -16.35 -8.94 -6.43
CA GLU A 36 -16.79 -8.07 -7.53
C GLU A 36 -16.33 -6.62 -7.32
N LEU A 37 -16.52 -6.06 -6.13
CA LEU A 37 -16.07 -4.70 -5.79
C LEU A 37 -14.55 -4.57 -5.79
N GLU A 38 -13.82 -5.59 -5.33
CA GLU A 38 -12.36 -5.61 -5.36
C GLU A 38 -11.82 -5.57 -6.80
N ASN A 39 -12.46 -6.30 -7.72
CA ASN A 39 -12.11 -6.25 -9.15
C ASN A 39 -12.37 -4.86 -9.74
N GLU A 40 -13.55 -4.27 -9.50
CA GLU A 40 -13.88 -2.93 -9.97
C GLU A 40 -12.91 -1.87 -9.42
N ILE A 41 -12.55 -1.95 -8.12
CA ILE A 41 -11.53 -1.08 -7.51
C ILE A 41 -10.17 -1.27 -8.20
N GLY A 42 -9.80 -2.52 -8.52
CA GLY A 42 -8.57 -2.83 -9.24
C GLY A 42 -8.52 -2.16 -10.62
N GLU A 43 -9.60 -2.23 -11.39
CA GLU A 43 -9.71 -1.58 -12.70
C GLU A 43 -9.62 -0.05 -12.61
N LEU A 44 -10.35 0.55 -11.65
CA LEU A 44 -10.32 2.00 -11.44
C LEU A 44 -8.93 2.50 -11.04
N ARG A 45 -8.22 1.76 -10.18
CA ARG A 45 -6.83 2.08 -9.81
C ARG A 45 -5.90 2.03 -11.01
N GLN A 46 -6.00 0.97 -11.84
CA GLN A 46 -5.19 0.85 -13.05
C GLN A 46 -5.46 1.98 -14.04
N ALA A 47 -6.72 2.37 -14.21
CA ALA A 47 -7.08 3.51 -15.05
C ALA A 47 -6.49 4.83 -14.52
N GLY A 48 -6.46 5.04 -13.20
CA GLY A 48 -5.88 6.23 -12.58
C GLY A 48 -4.35 6.34 -12.72
N THR A 49 -3.67 5.22 -13.00
CA THR A 49 -2.20 5.17 -13.11
C THR A 49 -1.69 4.62 -14.45
N HIS A 50 -2.54 4.62 -15.48
CA HIS A 50 -2.20 4.04 -16.79
C HIS A 50 -1.05 4.78 -17.49
N ASP A 51 -0.85 6.06 -17.17
CA ASP A 51 0.16 6.95 -17.73
C ASP A 51 1.42 7.08 -16.85
N TRP A 52 1.55 6.24 -15.82
CA TRP A 52 2.72 6.24 -14.94
C TRP A 52 3.86 5.40 -15.52
N ASN A 53 5.09 5.80 -15.22
CA ASN A 53 6.30 5.12 -15.69
C ASN A 53 6.54 3.85 -14.88
N ARG A 54 6.65 2.72 -15.55
CA ARG A 54 6.84 1.41 -14.92
C ARG A 54 8.32 1.02 -14.89
N SER A 55 8.84 0.72 -13.71
CA SER A 55 10.16 0.11 -13.57
C SER A 55 10.14 -1.38 -13.93
N ASP A 56 11.33 -1.95 -14.13
CA ASP A 56 11.54 -3.40 -14.29
C ASP A 56 11.03 -4.23 -13.10
N SER A 57 11.10 -3.68 -11.88
CA SER A 57 10.54 -4.28 -10.66
C SER A 57 9.01 -4.17 -10.53
N GLY A 58 8.35 -3.51 -11.50
CA GLY A 58 6.91 -3.35 -11.55
C GLY A 58 6.34 -2.23 -10.66
N ILE A 59 7.20 -1.39 -10.06
CA ILE A 59 6.81 -0.17 -9.35
C ILE A 59 6.43 0.89 -10.39
N LEU A 60 5.36 1.62 -10.13
CA LEU A 60 4.93 2.74 -10.98
C LEU A 60 5.40 4.06 -10.36
N TYR A 61 5.94 4.95 -11.18
CA TYR A 61 6.42 6.26 -10.78
C TYR A 61 5.78 7.37 -11.62
N LYS A 62 5.50 8.50 -10.98
CA LYS A 62 5.04 9.71 -11.66
C LYS A 62 5.67 10.94 -11.06
N ILE A 63 6.21 11.79 -11.94
CA ILE A 63 6.69 13.12 -11.59
C ILE A 63 5.55 14.11 -11.82
N PHE A 64 5.20 14.82 -10.76
CA PHE A 64 4.29 15.95 -10.82
C PHE A 64 5.12 17.23 -10.84
N THR A 65 5.06 17.95 -11.96
CA THR A 65 5.79 19.21 -12.15
C THR A 65 5.12 20.40 -11.47
N GLU A 66 3.86 20.25 -11.05
CA GLU A 66 3.16 21.27 -10.29
C GLU A 66 3.75 21.41 -8.89
N LYS A 67 4.28 22.59 -8.59
CA LYS A 67 5.02 22.81 -7.34
C LYS A 67 4.08 22.77 -6.13
N ARG A 68 4.46 22.01 -5.10
CA ARG A 68 3.77 21.84 -3.82
C ARG A 68 4.74 21.80 -2.66
N ASN A 69 4.26 22.10 -1.45
CA ASN A 69 5.02 21.79 -0.24
C ASN A 69 5.02 20.28 0.01
N PHE A 70 5.89 19.81 0.90
CA PHE A 70 6.08 18.39 1.14
C PHE A 70 4.80 17.68 1.59
N ASP A 71 4.07 18.25 2.55
CA ASP A 71 2.90 17.61 3.13
C ASP A 71 1.74 17.54 2.10
N ASP A 72 1.57 18.55 1.26
CA ASP A 72 0.61 18.56 0.15
C ASP A 72 1.01 17.56 -0.95
N ALA A 73 2.29 17.49 -1.30
CA ALA A 73 2.80 16.52 -2.27
C ALA A 73 2.54 15.07 -1.81
N GLU A 74 2.83 14.79 -0.54
CA GLU A 74 2.54 13.51 0.11
C GLU A 74 1.03 13.20 0.11
N ALA A 75 0.18 14.19 0.38
CA ALA A 75 -1.27 14.03 0.32
C ALA A 75 -1.76 13.71 -1.11
N ILE A 76 -1.17 14.33 -2.13
CA ILE A 76 -1.49 14.03 -3.54
C ILE A 76 -1.10 12.59 -3.88
N CYS A 77 0.11 12.15 -3.54
CA CYS A 77 0.50 10.75 -3.77
C CYS A 77 -0.47 9.77 -3.08
N LYS A 78 -0.86 10.05 -1.82
CA LYS A 78 -1.84 9.24 -1.08
C LYS A 78 -3.21 9.16 -1.74
N SER A 79 -3.64 10.21 -2.46
CA SER A 79 -4.90 10.20 -3.20
C SER A 79 -4.92 9.16 -4.34
N PHE A 80 -3.76 8.77 -4.86
CA PHE A 80 -3.58 7.69 -5.83
C PHE A 80 -3.28 6.34 -5.17
N HIS A 81 -3.52 6.21 -3.86
CA HIS A 81 -3.07 5.08 -3.04
C HIS A 81 -1.56 4.83 -3.14
N SER A 82 -0.78 5.87 -3.39
CA SER A 82 0.67 5.84 -3.54
C SER A 82 1.32 6.62 -2.40
N GLN A 83 2.65 6.77 -2.43
CA GLN A 83 3.40 7.60 -1.48
C GLN A 83 4.46 8.42 -2.22
N LEU A 84 5.08 9.41 -1.58
CA LEU A 84 6.32 9.99 -2.12
C LEU A 84 7.38 8.90 -2.26
N ALA A 85 8.20 8.99 -3.30
CA ALA A 85 9.14 7.92 -3.67
C ALA A 85 10.16 7.63 -2.56
N VAL A 86 10.21 6.38 -2.09
CA VAL A 86 11.13 5.93 -1.05
C VAL A 86 12.31 5.24 -1.72
N ILE A 87 13.47 5.89 -1.64
CA ILE A 87 14.68 5.44 -2.33
C ILE A 87 15.56 4.65 -1.35
N GLU A 88 15.46 3.34 -1.44
CA GLU A 88 16.20 2.40 -0.56
C GLU A 88 17.29 1.61 -1.30
N SER A 89 17.56 1.95 -2.56
CA SER A 89 18.60 1.30 -3.35
C SER A 89 19.13 2.20 -4.47
N GLN A 90 20.35 1.93 -4.93
CA GLN A 90 20.96 2.59 -6.08
C GLN A 90 20.10 2.46 -7.34
N HIS A 91 19.50 1.29 -7.57
CA HIS A 91 18.64 1.03 -8.72
C HIS A 91 17.42 1.95 -8.75
N LYS A 92 16.74 2.15 -7.60
CA LYS A 92 15.64 3.10 -7.51
C LYS A 92 16.12 4.54 -7.74
N ASN A 93 17.28 4.88 -7.20
CA ASN A 93 17.87 6.21 -7.36
C ASN A 93 18.15 6.51 -8.84
N ASP A 94 18.78 5.59 -9.56
CA ASP A 94 19.13 5.80 -10.97
C ASP A 94 17.88 5.88 -11.84
N TYR A 95 16.86 5.05 -11.58
CA TYR A 95 15.60 5.13 -12.30
C TYR A 95 14.89 6.48 -12.13
N ILE A 96 14.80 6.99 -10.90
CA ILE A 96 14.15 8.30 -10.64
C ILE A 96 14.99 9.44 -11.21
N LYS A 97 16.33 9.33 -11.18
CA LYS A 97 17.25 10.29 -11.77
C LYS A 97 16.97 10.45 -13.26
N ASP A 98 16.94 9.34 -14.00
CA ASP A 98 16.73 9.37 -15.45
C ASP A 98 15.33 9.91 -15.78
N LEU A 99 14.32 9.56 -14.98
CA LEU A 99 12.97 10.10 -15.13
C LEU A 99 12.91 11.62 -14.88
N LEU A 100 13.67 12.14 -13.92
CA LEU A 100 13.79 13.58 -13.65
C LEU A 100 14.47 14.33 -14.81
N GLU A 101 15.55 13.75 -15.37
CA GLU A 101 16.26 14.30 -16.53
C GLU A 101 15.34 14.40 -17.77
N GLU A 102 14.47 13.40 -17.97
CA GLU A 102 13.51 13.39 -19.07
C GLU A 102 12.33 14.37 -18.87
N THR A 103 11.85 14.50 -17.63
CA THR A 103 10.60 15.22 -17.34
C THR A 103 10.81 16.71 -17.04
N ILE A 104 11.88 17.04 -16.32
CA ILE A 104 12.17 18.42 -15.93
C ILE A 104 13.25 18.92 -16.89
N PRO A 105 12.96 19.82 -17.84
CA PRO A 105 13.99 20.37 -18.72
C PRO A 105 14.98 21.20 -17.90
N GLU A 106 16.28 21.04 -18.17
CA GLU A 106 17.30 21.90 -17.58
C GLU A 106 17.03 23.38 -17.89
N SER A 107 17.10 24.23 -16.86
CA SER A 107 17.11 25.67 -17.01
C SER A 107 18.33 26.08 -17.84
N LYS A 108 18.11 26.57 -19.07
CA LYS A 108 19.16 27.09 -19.97
C LYS A 108 19.73 28.45 -19.55
N ASN A 109 19.25 29.00 -18.43
CA ASN A 109 19.69 30.31 -17.97
C ASN A 109 20.90 30.16 -17.04
N GLU A 110 21.92 30.99 -17.25
CA GLU A 110 23.15 31.04 -16.46
C GLU A 110 22.91 31.47 -14.99
N ASP A 111 21.70 31.95 -14.68
CA ASP A 111 21.21 32.16 -13.32
C ASP A 111 20.66 30.84 -12.75
N LYS A 112 21.57 29.90 -12.47
CA LYS A 112 21.28 28.63 -11.79
C LYS A 112 20.84 28.91 -10.36
N SER A 113 19.60 29.31 -10.14
CA SER A 113 18.98 29.03 -8.85
C SER A 113 18.86 27.50 -8.76
N LEU A 114 19.61 26.89 -7.83
CA LEU A 114 19.60 25.46 -7.47
C LEU A 114 18.21 24.88 -7.14
N GLU A 115 17.14 25.67 -7.27
CA GLU A 115 15.79 25.37 -6.81
C GLU A 115 14.86 24.82 -7.89
N GLU A 116 15.17 24.97 -9.18
CA GLU A 116 14.23 24.62 -10.25
C GLU A 116 14.32 23.16 -10.75
N GLY A 117 15.37 22.43 -10.38
CA GLY A 117 15.65 21.07 -10.87
C GLY A 117 15.53 19.96 -9.82
N GLU A 118 14.93 20.23 -8.66
CA GLU A 118 14.78 19.25 -7.59
C GLU A 118 13.31 18.91 -7.32
N ALA A 119 13.05 17.63 -7.01
CA ALA A 119 11.73 17.13 -6.65
C ALA A 119 11.70 16.51 -5.25
N TRP A 120 10.60 16.64 -4.53
CA TRP A 120 10.39 15.96 -3.25
C TRP A 120 10.42 14.44 -3.41
N ILE A 121 11.11 13.79 -2.47
CA ILE A 121 11.15 12.33 -2.29
C ILE A 121 10.67 11.98 -0.88
N GLY A 122 10.29 10.72 -0.64
CA GLY A 122 9.62 10.25 0.57
C GLY A 122 10.53 10.10 1.78
N LEU A 123 11.18 11.19 2.20
CA LEU A 123 12.04 11.21 3.38
C LEU A 123 11.92 12.55 4.11
N LYS A 124 11.55 12.48 5.38
CA LYS A 124 11.44 13.62 6.31
C LYS A 124 12.41 13.38 7.47
N THR A 125 13.40 14.25 7.62
CA THR A 125 14.40 14.13 8.69
C THR A 125 13.95 14.93 9.92
N GLY A 126 13.98 14.28 11.08
CA GLY A 126 13.55 14.85 12.36
C GLY A 126 14.72 15.13 13.32
N LYS A 127 14.41 15.75 14.46
CA LYS A 127 15.39 16.21 15.47
C LYS A 127 16.13 15.08 16.19
N ILE A 128 15.80 13.82 15.89
CA ILE A 128 16.41 12.62 16.46
C ILE A 128 16.91 11.81 15.29
N GLU A 129 18.24 11.79 15.21
CA GLU A 129 19.09 10.78 14.58
C GLU A 129 18.79 10.47 13.12
N MET A 130 19.66 11.00 12.24
CA MET A 130 20.24 10.17 11.20
C MET A 130 20.99 9.03 11.91
N SER A 131 20.27 8.07 12.50
CA SER A 131 20.82 6.73 12.61
C SER A 131 20.90 6.28 11.17
N SER A 132 22.05 6.51 10.54
CA SER A 132 22.52 5.55 9.56
C SER A 132 22.51 4.22 10.32
N ASP A 133 21.38 3.52 10.30
CA ASP A 133 21.40 2.08 10.43
C ASP A 133 22.42 1.66 9.39
N GLU A 134 23.58 1.19 9.87
CA GLU A 134 24.70 0.81 9.04
C GLU A 134 24.20 -0.21 8.01
N GLY A 135 23.88 0.25 6.80
CA GLY A 135 23.23 -0.56 5.76
C GLY A 135 22.08 0.09 4.99
N SER A 136 21.53 1.23 5.42
CA SER A 136 20.52 1.97 4.64
C SER A 136 21.14 2.77 3.48
N PHE A 137 20.59 2.63 2.28
CA PHE A 137 21.06 3.38 1.10
C PHE A 137 20.74 4.88 1.25
N SER A 138 21.71 5.74 0.94
CA SER A 138 21.47 7.18 0.80
C SER A 138 22.39 7.79 -0.27
N ASN A 139 21.93 8.88 -0.90
CA ASN A 139 22.70 9.60 -1.91
C ASN A 139 22.73 11.12 -1.64
N PHE A 140 22.82 11.51 -0.38
CA PHE A 140 22.92 12.92 0.02
C PHE A 140 24.14 13.61 -0.60
N ALA A 141 23.95 14.89 -0.96
CA ALA A 141 25.06 15.81 -1.20
C ALA A 141 25.81 16.09 0.11
N GLU A 142 27.00 16.68 0.01
CA GLU A 142 27.81 17.03 1.19
C GLU A 142 27.11 18.08 2.06
N ASP A 143 27.40 18.09 3.36
CA ASP A 143 26.99 19.11 4.34
C ASP A 143 25.47 19.43 4.40
N GLN A 144 24.61 18.41 4.43
CA GLN A 144 23.16 18.61 4.56
C GLN A 144 22.73 18.96 5.99
N PRO A 145 21.73 19.84 6.15
CA PRO A 145 21.15 20.11 7.46
C PRO A 145 20.44 18.88 8.02
N VAL A 146 20.35 18.81 9.35
CA VAL A 146 19.81 17.63 10.06
C VAL A 146 18.28 17.52 9.94
N ASN A 147 17.57 18.64 9.82
CA ASN A 147 16.10 18.67 9.87
C ASN A 147 15.52 19.24 8.59
N GLY A 148 14.51 18.56 8.04
CA GLY A 148 13.77 19.04 6.89
C GLY A 148 13.17 17.91 6.08
N CYS A 149 12.95 18.18 4.81
CA CYS A 149 12.38 17.24 3.85
C CYS A 149 13.36 17.03 2.71
N ALA A 150 13.50 15.79 2.25
CA ALA A 150 14.48 15.46 1.22
C ALA A 150 13.95 15.75 -0.18
N THR A 151 14.80 16.37 -0.99
CA THR A 151 14.64 16.50 -2.44
C THR A 151 15.69 15.67 -3.15
N MET A 152 15.44 15.36 -4.42
CA MET A 152 16.41 14.77 -5.34
C MET A 152 16.53 15.64 -6.59
N ASN A 153 17.76 15.91 -7.01
CA ASN A 153 18.04 16.65 -8.24
C ASN A 153 18.23 15.73 -9.45
N GLN A 154 18.38 16.31 -10.64
CA GLN A 154 18.61 15.60 -11.90
C GLN A 154 19.93 14.80 -11.94
N SER A 155 20.92 15.12 -11.10
CA SER A 155 22.13 14.29 -10.93
C SER A 155 21.93 13.12 -9.97
N GLY A 156 20.72 12.95 -9.46
CA GLY A 156 20.32 11.93 -8.50
C GLY A 156 20.79 12.19 -7.07
N LYS A 157 21.38 13.35 -6.77
CA LYS A 157 21.83 13.72 -5.43
C LYS A 157 20.69 14.26 -4.60
N TRP A 158 20.70 13.92 -3.31
CA TRP A 158 19.65 14.33 -2.39
C TRP A 158 20.09 15.53 -1.58
N ALA A 159 19.13 16.38 -1.25
CA ALA A 159 19.36 17.52 -0.39
C ALA A 159 18.23 17.69 0.61
N ILE A 160 18.52 18.26 1.77
CA ILE A 160 17.50 18.60 2.75
C ILE A 160 17.08 20.05 2.53
N ARG A 161 15.76 20.26 2.44
CA ARG A 161 15.12 21.56 2.20
C ARG A 161 14.07 21.85 3.26
N ASN A 162 13.66 23.11 3.34
CA ASN A 162 12.53 23.47 4.19
C ASN A 162 11.26 22.86 3.60
N CYS A 163 10.55 22.04 4.39
CA CYS A 163 9.36 21.33 3.96
C CYS A 163 8.24 22.24 3.43
N THR A 164 8.26 23.54 3.72
CA THR A 164 7.28 24.52 3.23
C THR A 164 7.62 25.09 1.85
N GLU A 165 8.81 24.81 1.31
CA GLU A 165 9.19 25.21 -0.05
C GLU A 165 8.28 24.54 -1.09
N GLN A 166 8.08 25.17 -2.24
CA GLN A 166 7.25 24.63 -3.31
C GLN A 166 8.11 23.99 -4.39
N ARG A 167 7.96 22.67 -4.59
CA ARG A 167 8.77 21.91 -5.54
C ARG A 167 7.93 20.87 -6.28
N ALA A 168 8.44 20.41 -7.41
CA ALA A 168 7.94 19.20 -8.07
C ALA A 168 8.07 18.01 -7.09
N PHE A 169 7.42 16.90 -7.37
CA PHE A 169 7.47 15.73 -6.49
C PHE A 169 7.31 14.43 -7.26
N VAL A 170 7.90 13.37 -6.69
CA VAL A 170 7.88 12.03 -7.28
C VAL A 170 7.01 11.13 -6.42
N CYS A 171 5.93 10.60 -7.00
CA CYS A 171 5.13 9.56 -6.37
C CYS A 171 5.63 8.17 -6.81
N GLU A 172 5.62 7.21 -5.88
CA GLU A 172 5.78 5.78 -6.17
C GLU A 172 4.55 4.99 -5.76
N LEU A 173 4.17 4.01 -6.58
CA LEU A 173 3.11 3.06 -6.32
C LEU A 173 3.69 1.65 -6.41
N GLN A 174 3.78 0.98 -5.26
CA GLN A 174 4.23 -0.41 -5.21
C GLN A 174 3.19 -1.35 -5.83
N PRO A 175 3.65 -2.42 -6.54
CA PRO A 175 2.75 -3.45 -7.02
C PRO A 175 2.04 -4.13 -5.84
N GLU A 176 0.76 -4.48 -5.99
CA GLU A 176 -0.07 -5.02 -4.90
C GLU A 176 0.50 -6.28 -4.23
N LYS A 177 1.46 -6.98 -4.87
CA LYS A 177 2.19 -8.12 -4.31
C LYS A 177 3.02 -7.79 -3.06
N ASN A 178 3.37 -6.52 -2.85
CA ASN A 178 4.15 -6.05 -1.69
C ASN A 178 3.31 -5.26 -0.68
N ARG A 179 2.06 -4.92 -1.01
CA ARG A 179 1.12 -4.45 0.01
C ARG A 179 0.69 -5.68 0.77
N VAL A 180 1.33 -5.98 1.89
CA VAL A 180 0.68 -6.80 2.91
C VAL A 180 -0.63 -6.08 3.21
N PRO A 181 -1.79 -6.60 2.78
CA PRO A 181 -3.04 -6.03 3.22
C PRO A 181 -3.02 -6.19 4.74
N ALA A 182 -3.43 -5.16 5.49
CA ALA A 182 -3.77 -5.31 6.89
C ALA A 182 -4.93 -6.32 7.13
N HIS A 183 -5.36 -7.03 6.08
CA HIS A 183 -6.27 -8.17 6.09
C HIS A 183 -5.72 -9.45 5.45
N SER A 184 -4.39 -9.60 5.30
CA SER A 184 -3.78 -10.92 5.13
C SER A 184 -3.78 -11.68 6.47
N ASP A 185 -4.97 -11.94 7.01
CA ASP A 185 -5.17 -13.19 7.71
C ASP A 185 -5.26 -14.28 6.65
N SER A 186 -4.08 -14.82 6.33
CA SER A 186 -3.93 -16.22 5.92
C SER A 186 -4.29 -17.12 7.12
N GLY A 187 -5.52 -16.96 7.60
CA GLY A 187 -6.06 -17.57 8.79
C GLY A 187 -7.56 -17.69 8.61
N ASN A 188 -8.00 -18.70 7.84
CA ASN A 188 -9.17 -19.53 8.18
C ASN A 188 -9.72 -20.48 7.10
N LEU A 189 -8.91 -20.95 6.13
CA LEU A 189 -9.25 -22.25 5.53
C LEU A 189 -8.93 -23.44 6.46
N LYS A 190 -8.12 -23.24 7.51
CA LYS A 190 -7.86 -24.26 8.55
C LYS A 190 -8.88 -24.27 9.71
N PHE A 191 -9.62 -23.18 9.96
CA PHE A 191 -10.69 -23.18 10.99
C PHE A 191 -12.04 -23.67 10.46
N LEU A 192 -12.35 -23.46 9.18
CA LEU A 192 -13.59 -23.97 8.61
C LEU A 192 -13.61 -25.51 8.53
N VAL A 193 -12.45 -26.14 8.38
CA VAL A 193 -12.32 -27.61 8.49
C VAL A 193 -12.48 -28.08 9.94
N LYS A 194 -12.04 -27.27 10.92
CA LYS A 194 -12.13 -27.61 12.34
C LYS A 194 -13.54 -27.48 12.93
N CYS A 195 -14.43 -26.69 12.34
CA CYS A 195 -15.86 -26.69 12.70
C CYS A 195 -16.58 -27.95 12.22
N CYS A 196 -16.23 -28.51 11.07
CA CYS A 196 -16.83 -29.74 10.57
C CYS A 196 -16.37 -30.98 11.34
N GLU A 197 -15.12 -31.02 11.84
CA GLU A 197 -14.60 -32.16 12.61
C GLU A 197 -15.07 -32.23 14.06
N HIS A 198 -15.65 -31.15 14.61
CA HIS A 198 -16.15 -31.13 16.00
C HIS A 198 -17.66 -31.43 16.12
N LEU A 199 -18.40 -31.44 15.00
CA LEU A 199 -19.81 -31.85 14.98
C LEU A 199 -19.99 -33.38 15.02
N SER A 200 -18.96 -34.16 14.67
CA SER A 200 -18.97 -35.62 14.80
C SER A 200 -18.68 -36.13 16.23
N LEU A 201 -18.25 -35.25 17.15
CA LEU A 201 -17.99 -35.61 18.55
C LEU A 201 -19.16 -35.29 19.50
N PHE A 202 -20.22 -34.63 19.01
CA PHE A 202 -21.41 -34.34 19.82
C PHE A 202 -22.45 -35.47 19.83
N ASP A 203 -22.33 -36.48 18.96
CA ASP A 203 -23.25 -37.64 18.96
C ASP A 203 -22.89 -38.71 20.03
N ASP A 204 -21.71 -38.65 20.66
CA ASP A 204 -21.28 -39.65 21.67
C ASP A 204 -21.59 -39.27 23.13
N VAL A 205 -22.02 -38.03 23.39
CA VAL A 205 -22.35 -37.59 24.77
C VAL A 205 -23.81 -37.92 25.17
N TYR A 206 -24.68 -38.25 24.21
CA TYR A 206 -26.10 -38.57 24.46
C TYR A 206 -26.49 -40.02 24.16
N ARG A 207 -25.55 -40.97 24.29
CA ARG A 207 -25.86 -42.41 24.38
C ARG A 207 -25.52 -42.95 25.77
N LYS A 208 -26.35 -42.58 26.75
CA LYS A 208 -26.62 -43.34 27.98
C LYS A 208 -28.07 -43.12 28.40
#